data_AF-A0A1I6CSH7-F1
#
_entry.id   AF-A0A1I6CSH7-F1
#
_cell.length_a   1.000
_cell.length_b   1.000
_cell.length_c   1.000
_cell.angle_alpha   90.00
_cell.angle_beta   90.00
_cell.angle_gamma   90.00
#
_symmetry.space_group_name_H-M   'P 1'
#
loop_
_entity.id
_entity.type
_entity.pdbx_description
1 polymer ?
#
loop_
_entity_poly.entity_id
_entity_poly.type
_entity_poly.pdbx_seq_one_letter_code
_entity_poly.pdbx_strand_id
1 'polypeptide(L)' 'MNKALAIFAFLIFFAFLAILCLEVPSPDLVLVVLLTVGLAAKDFFFSGGR' A
#
# COMPACT_ATOMS: atom_id res chain seq x y z
N MET A 1 15.05 8.89 -6.32
CA MET A 1 13.82 9.66 -6.01
C MET A 1 13.98 10.38 -4.68
N ASN A 2 13.39 11.57 -4.53
CA ASN A 2 13.37 12.26 -3.23
C ASN A 2 12.58 11.41 -2.21
N LYS A 3 13.23 11.03 -1.10
CA LYS A 3 12.65 10.16 -0.06
C LYS A 3 11.32 10.70 0.48
N ALA A 4 11.23 12.02 0.64
CA ALA A 4 9.99 12.70 1.05
C ALA A 4 8.83 12.47 0.08
N LEU A 5 9.09 12.53 -1.23
CA LEU A 5 8.07 12.35 -2.27
C LEU A 5 7.62 10.88 -2.35
N ALA A 6 8.54 9.93 -2.14
CA ALA A 6 8.20 8.51 -2.07
C ALA A 6 7.27 8.20 -0.88
N ILE A 7 7.59 8.71 0.32
CA ILE A 7 6.76 8.53 1.52
C ILE A 7 5.36 9.14 1.31
N PHE A 8 5.30 10.35 0.74
CA PHE A 8 4.03 11.01 0.43
C PHE A 8 3.16 10.20 -0.55
N ALA A 9 3.77 9.67 -1.61
CA ALA A 9 3.08 8.83 -2.58
C ALA A 9 2.53 7.54 -1.94
N PHE A 10 3.31 6.90 -1.07
CA PHE A 10 2.86 5.73 -0.31
C PHE A 10 1.69 6.07 0.60
N LEU A 11 1.74 7.19 1.32
CA LEU A 11 0.68 7.60 2.24
C LEU A 11 -0.65 7.82 1.49
N ILE A 12 -0.61 8.49 0.34
CA ILE A 12 -1.80 8.66 -0.51
C ILE A 12 -2.30 7.32 -1.03
N PHE A 13 -1.41 6.45 -1.51
CA PHE A 13 -1.78 5.13 -2.01
C PHE A 13 -2.50 4.29 -0.93
N PHE A 14 -1.96 4.27 0.29
CA PHE A 14 -2.59 3.60 1.43
C PHE A 14 -3.94 4.20 1.80
N ALA A 15 -4.07 5.53 1.82
CA ALA A 15 -5.34 6.19 2.09
C ALA A 15 -6.40 5.84 1.03
N PHE A 16 -6.02 5.83 -0.24
CA PHE A 16 -6.89 5.44 -1.34
C PHE A 16 -7.37 3.99 -1.19
N LEU A 17 -6.47 3.04 -0.92
CA LEU A 17 -6.84 1.63 -0.72
C LEU A 17 -7.77 1.45 0.49
N ALA A 18 -7.54 2.20 1.57
CA ALA A 18 -8.41 2.17 2.74
C ALA A 18 -9.83 2.65 2.39
N ILE A 19 -9.96 3.76 1.67
CA ILE A 19 -11.25 4.28 1.20
C ILE A 19 -11.93 3.26 0.28
N LEU A 20 -11.18 2.66 -0.65
CA LEU A 20 -11.71 1.67 -1.59
C LEU A 20 -12.30 0.44 -0.86
N CYS A 21 -11.62 -0.07 0.17
CA CYS A 21 -12.13 -1.18 0.98
C CYS A 21 -13.39 -0.82 1.80
N LEU A 22 -13.53 0.45 2.22
CA LEU A 22 -14.68 0.91 3.00
C LEU A 22 -15.89 1.15 2.11
N GLU A 23 -15.69 1.78 0.95
CA GLU A 23 -16.77 2.16 0.03
C GLU A 23 -17.23 0.97 -0.81
N VAL A 24 -16.32 0.06 -1.16
CA VAL A 24 -16.60 -1.14 -1.95
C VAL A 24 -16.13 -2.38 -1.18
N PRO A 25 -16.87 -2.81 -0.13
CA PRO A 25 -16.49 -3.92 0.72
C PRO A 25 -16.76 -5.28 0.04
N SER A 26 -15.99 -5.57 -1.00
CA SER A 26 -15.96 -6.89 -1.65
C SER A 26 -14.85 -7.75 -1.02
N PRO A 27 -15.13 -9.01 -0.66
CA PRO A 27 -14.15 -9.86 0.03
C PRO A 27 -12.91 -10.16 -0.82
N ASP A 28 -13.08 -10.30 -2.14
CA ASP A 28 -11.98 -10.43 -3.10
C ASP A 28 -11.09 -9.18 -3.15
N LEU A 29 -11.69 -7.98 -3.15
CA LEU A 29 -10.98 -6.71 -3.13
C LEU A 29 -10.13 -6.58 -1.86
N VAL A 30 -10.73 -6.83 -0.69
CA VAL A 30 -10.02 -6.75 0.59
C VAL A 30 -8.83 -7.72 0.62
N LEU A 31 -9.00 -8.94 0.10
CA LEU A 31 -7.93 -9.93 0.01
C LEU A 31 -6.78 -9.44 -0.87
N VAL A 32 -7.08 -8.91 -2.05
CA VAL A 32 -6.07 -8.36 -2.97
C VAL A 32 -5.35 -7.18 -2.35
N VAL A 33 -6.09 -6.25 -1.72
CA VAL A 33 -5.53 -5.09 -1.03
C VAL A 33 -4.58 -5.51 0.09
N LEU A 34 -4.95 -6.47 0.92
CA LEU A 34 -4.08 -7.00 1.98
C LEU A 34 -2.79 -7.60 1.41
N LEU A 35 -2.89 -8.34 0.30
CA LEU A 35 -1.74 -8.95 -0.37
C LEU A 35 -0.81 -7.86 -0.95
N THR A 36 -1.37 -6.87 -1.64
CA THR A 36 -0.62 -5.73 -2.20
C THR A 36 0.10 -4.95 -1.10
N VAL A 37 -0.61 -4.59 -0.03
CA VAL A 37 -0.04 -3.89 1.12
C VAL A 37 1.06 -4.72 1.78
N GLY A 38 0.84 -6.02 1.97
CA GLY A 38 1.84 -6.91 2.56
C GLY A 38 3.11 -7.03 1.73
N LEU A 39 2.99 -7.12 0.40
CA LEU A 39 4.14 -7.14 -0.51
C LEU A 39 4.86 -5.80 -0.55
N ALA A 40 4.13 -4.68 -0.58
CA ALA A 40 4.71 -3.35 -0.55
C ALA A 40 5.46 -3.09 0.77
N ALA A 41 4.90 -3.52 1.90
CA ALA A 41 5.57 -3.47 3.20
C ALA A 41 6.82 -4.35 3.20
N LYS A 42 6.74 -5.58 2.65
CA LYS A 42 7.90 -6.47 2.50
C LYS A 42 9.01 -5.81 1.69
N ASP A 43 8.68 -5.17 0.56
CA ASP A 43 9.67 -4.44 -0.25
C ASP A 43 10.30 -3.30 0.56
N PHE A 44 9.49 -2.53 1.28
CA PHE A 44 9.99 -1.42 2.10
C PHE A 44 10.96 -1.88 3.21
N PHE A 45 10.68 -3.01 3.87
CA PHE A 45 11.51 -3.52 4.98
C PHE A 45 12.71 -4.35 4.52
N PHE A 46 12.59 -5.13 3.45
CA PHE A 46 13.62 -6.10 3.03
C PHE A 46 14.41 -5.67 1.79
N SER A 47 13.84 -4.82 0.94
CA SER A 47 14.47 -4.37 -0.31
C SER A 47 15.25 -3.06 -0.15
N GLY A 48 15.00 -2.28 0.93
CA GLY A 48 15.74 -1.06 1.25
C GLY A 48 17.22 -1.22 1.65
N GLY A 49 17.80 -2.40 1.46
CA GLY A 49 19.20 -2.75 1.75
C GLY A 49 20.12 -2.83 0.53
N ARG A 50 19.69 -2.43 -0.68
CA ARG A 50 20.54 -2.34 -1.87
C ARG A 50 20.32 -1.04 -2.64
#